data_AF-A0A523SQJ5-F1
#
_entry.id   AF-A0A523SQJ5-F1
#
_cell.length_a   1.000
_cell.length_b   1.000
_cell.length_c   1.000
_cell.angle_alpha   90.00
_cell.angle_beta   90.00
_cell.angle_gamma   90.00
#
_symmetry.space_group_name_H-M   'P 1'
#
loop_
_entity.id
_entity.type
_entity.pdbx_description
1 polymer ?
#
loop_
_entity_poly.entity_id
_entity_poly.type
_entity_poly.pdbx_seq_one_letter_code
_entity_poly.pdbx_strand_id
1 'polypeptide(L)'
;MTTDFMWCYKTIKQLAKKLGRSFKELIVLAPQNDPYYIGSQTQREHAGWIAEIVDQFLEARGRGKVHDRAIHYYILSMNLMRPIDKDKQRVFKGDSNDFSWVMKSIQNARILDYTPWTCIEDKKNPELIQNAHYWTHNTIENLKITPEKIAKKISEEFYPFNPQLQQAYHVEIWTEKTTINDILEPISKRYGVNIQSFSGQATSTKVFELVYRISKINKPVRILYISDYDKSGHNMPVATGRKIQWFLDTMNLKRDVKLDKILLTGDQVKEYRLPSAPDAKNKVEIDALEVYHPNETRKIVEANVSKYMDLKLTQEIIRRNAEIQKAIYNAVIKQKDLIKELIEELNLNQLKPLFNNPIPKARTIDEANKALFDSNRDYLEQLKKFKQHLLSRKD
;
A
#
# COMPACT_ATOMS: atom_id res chain seq x y z
N MET A 1 -14.76 25.76 -7.53
CA MET A 1 -13.55 26.51 -7.14
C MET A 1 -12.54 25.53 -6.59
N THR A 2 -11.71 24.99 -7.47
CA THR A 2 -10.54 24.17 -7.17
C THR A 2 -9.43 25.08 -6.68
N THR A 3 -9.37 25.31 -5.37
CA THR A 3 -8.15 25.84 -4.77
C THR A 3 -7.23 24.66 -4.49
N ASP A 4 -5.99 24.75 -4.98
CA ASP A 4 -4.82 23.96 -4.59
C ASP A 4 -4.53 24.15 -3.08
N PHE A 5 -5.49 23.76 -2.24
CA PHE A 5 -5.45 23.93 -0.81
C PHE A 5 -4.89 22.66 -0.19
N MET A 6 -3.60 22.71 0.18
CA MET A 6 -2.92 21.59 0.83
C MET A 6 -3.30 21.54 2.32
N TRP A 7 -3.94 20.45 2.74
CA TRP A 7 -4.25 20.21 4.15
C TRP A 7 -2.99 19.84 4.92
N CYS A 8 -2.66 20.62 5.95
CA CYS A 8 -1.52 20.42 6.83
C CYS A 8 -1.78 21.07 8.19
N TYR A 9 -0.82 20.96 9.11
CA TYR A 9 -0.92 21.56 10.44
C TYR A 9 -1.33 23.04 10.41
N LYS A 10 -0.72 23.85 9.54
CA LYS A 10 -0.99 25.30 9.46
C LYS A 10 -2.41 25.57 8.96
N THR A 11 -2.83 24.91 7.88
CA THR A 11 -4.14 25.15 7.25
C THR A 11 -5.29 24.64 8.11
N ILE A 12 -5.13 23.51 8.82
CA ILE A 12 -6.13 23.00 9.76
C ILE A 12 -6.22 23.88 11.01
N LYS A 13 -5.08 24.40 11.52
CA LYS A 13 -5.08 25.36 12.63
C LYS A 13 -5.83 26.65 12.28
N GLN A 14 -5.64 27.15 11.05
CA GLN A 14 -6.38 28.31 10.55
C GLN A 14 -7.88 28.01 10.41
N LEU A 15 -8.24 26.84 9.88
CA LEU A 15 -9.63 26.40 9.79
C LEU A 15 -10.30 26.30 11.17
N ALA A 16 -9.61 25.70 12.16
CA ALA A 16 -10.09 25.61 13.53
C ALA A 16 -10.42 27.00 14.11
N LYS A 17 -9.53 27.97 13.92
CA LYS A 17 -9.74 29.37 14.33
C LYS A 17 -10.96 29.98 13.64
N LYS A 18 -11.10 29.78 12.32
CA LYS A 18 -12.22 30.30 11.53
C LYS A 18 -13.57 29.72 11.98
N LEU A 19 -13.59 28.44 12.37
CA LEU A 19 -14.80 27.74 12.80
C LEU A 19 -15.12 27.93 14.30
N GLY A 20 -14.25 28.59 15.07
CA GLY A 20 -14.39 28.66 16.53
C GLY A 20 -14.33 27.29 17.21
N ARG A 21 -13.58 26.35 16.63
CA ARG A 21 -13.44 24.96 17.11
C ARG A 21 -12.02 24.69 17.58
N SER A 22 -11.85 23.70 18.43
CA SER A 22 -10.52 23.19 18.78
C SER A 22 -9.92 22.43 17.61
N PHE A 23 -8.57 22.46 17.46
CA PHE A 23 -7.88 21.66 16.44
C PHE A 23 -8.23 20.17 16.59
N LYS A 24 -8.33 19.67 17.83
CA LYS A 24 -8.65 18.26 18.14
C LYS A 24 -9.99 17.82 17.55
N GLU A 25 -10.94 18.73 17.34
CA GLU A 25 -12.21 18.44 16.67
C GLU A 25 -12.08 18.30 15.14
N LEU A 26 -10.96 18.72 14.54
CA LEU A 26 -10.72 18.66 13.10
C LEU A 26 -9.78 17.53 12.68
N ILE A 27 -9.32 16.69 13.62
CA ILE A 27 -8.56 15.48 13.33
C ILE A 27 -9.36 14.23 13.72
N VAL A 28 -8.88 13.05 13.28
CA VAL A 28 -9.55 11.78 13.55
C VAL A 28 -8.79 10.95 14.58
N LEU A 29 -7.46 10.93 14.49
CA LEU A 29 -6.64 10.16 15.40
C LEU A 29 -6.26 10.99 16.62
N ALA A 30 -5.72 10.31 17.63
CA ALA A 30 -5.12 11.00 18.77
C ALA A 30 -4.03 11.97 18.25
N PRO A 31 -3.86 13.17 18.86
CA PRO A 31 -2.94 14.20 18.37
C PRO A 31 -1.50 13.73 18.10
N GLN A 32 -0.99 12.79 18.89
CA GLN A 32 0.35 12.21 18.72
C GLN A 32 0.47 11.23 17.54
N ASN A 33 -0.66 10.78 16.98
CA ASN A 33 -0.73 9.76 15.93
C ASN A 33 -1.32 10.32 14.61
N ASP A 34 -2.00 11.47 14.64
CA ASP A 34 -2.59 12.08 13.44
C ASP A 34 -1.52 12.89 12.68
N PRO A 35 -1.17 12.52 11.44
CA PRO A 35 -0.12 13.22 10.70
C PRO A 35 -0.45 14.69 10.41
N TYR A 36 -1.74 15.05 10.38
CA TYR A 36 -2.15 16.45 10.22
C TYR A 36 -1.94 17.30 11.48
N TYR A 37 -1.72 16.69 12.65
CA TYR A 37 -1.43 17.40 13.90
C TYR A 37 0.07 17.62 14.13
N ILE A 38 0.94 17.14 13.24
CA ILE A 38 2.39 17.28 13.37
C ILE A 38 2.86 18.54 12.64
N GLY A 39 3.58 19.41 13.35
CA GLY A 39 4.15 20.64 12.77
C GLY A 39 4.31 21.82 13.73
N SER A 40 4.11 21.61 15.03
CA SER A 40 4.46 22.59 16.06
C SER A 40 5.96 22.89 16.09
N GLN A 41 6.35 24.01 16.70
CA GLN A 41 7.75 24.44 16.78
C GLN A 41 8.64 23.37 17.45
N THR A 42 8.23 22.87 18.61
CA THR A 42 8.95 21.80 19.33
C THR A 42 9.10 20.52 18.49
N GLN A 43 8.06 20.14 17.73
CA GLN A 43 8.15 18.96 16.86
C GLN A 43 9.15 19.15 15.71
N ARG A 44 9.26 20.37 15.17
CA ARG A 44 10.25 20.71 14.13
C ARG A 44 11.67 20.68 14.67
N GLU A 45 11.89 21.17 15.88
CA GLU A 45 13.19 21.11 16.56
C GLU A 45 13.62 19.67 16.82
N HIS A 46 12.72 18.83 17.35
CA HIS A 46 13.01 17.41 17.57
C HIS A 46 13.25 16.66 16.25
N ALA A 47 12.49 17.01 15.21
CA ALA A 47 12.62 16.44 13.86
C ALA A 47 13.95 16.80 13.18
N GLY A 48 14.36 18.07 13.24
CA GLY A 48 15.64 18.50 12.67
C GLY A 48 16.82 17.84 13.37
N TRP A 49 16.82 17.85 14.71
CA TRP A 49 17.90 17.24 15.49
C TRP A 49 18.07 15.75 15.21
N ILE A 50 16.97 14.99 15.14
CA ILE A 50 17.08 13.55 14.87
C ILE A 50 17.47 13.25 13.42
N ALA A 51 17.08 14.11 12.48
CA ALA A 51 17.42 13.95 11.06
C ALA A 51 18.93 14.06 10.83
N GLU A 52 19.57 15.07 11.44
CA GLU A 52 21.04 15.23 11.39
C GLU A 52 21.77 13.98 11.89
N ILE A 53 21.26 13.35 12.95
CA ILE A 53 21.85 12.13 13.51
C ILE A 53 21.63 10.91 12.61
N VAL A 54 20.47 10.83 11.96
CA VAL A 54 20.20 9.80 10.96
C VAL A 54 21.19 9.93 9.80
N ASP A 55 21.40 11.14 9.29
CA ASP A 55 22.32 11.39 8.18
C ASP A 55 23.77 11.05 8.56
N GLN A 56 24.23 11.51 9.73
CA GLN A 56 25.55 11.16 10.26
C GLN A 56 25.75 9.65 10.41
N PHE A 57 24.74 8.93 10.91
CA PHE A 57 24.81 7.48 11.04
C PHE A 57 24.94 6.80 9.67
N LEU A 58 24.12 7.22 8.69
CA LEU A 58 24.11 6.62 7.36
C LEU A 58 25.44 6.85 6.64
N GLU A 59 25.97 8.07 6.71
CA GLU A 59 27.26 8.44 6.13
C GLU A 59 28.40 7.66 6.80
N ALA A 60 28.50 7.70 8.13
CA ALA A 60 29.56 7.02 8.88
C ALA A 60 29.59 5.49 8.69
N ARG A 61 28.46 4.90 8.26
CA ARG A 61 28.33 3.45 8.02
C ARG A 61 28.28 3.06 6.54
N GLY A 62 28.29 4.03 5.62
CA GLY A 62 28.13 3.78 4.18
C GLY A 62 26.83 3.03 3.85
N ARG A 63 25.74 3.34 4.55
CA ARG A 63 24.43 2.65 4.39
C ARG A 63 23.38 3.58 3.81
N GLY A 64 22.47 3.03 3.02
CA GLY A 64 21.29 3.76 2.54
C GLY A 64 20.05 3.65 3.44
N LYS A 65 20.08 2.78 4.46
CA LYS A 65 18.95 2.55 5.38
C LYS A 65 19.40 2.28 6.81
N VAL A 66 18.54 2.62 7.77
CA VAL A 66 18.74 2.38 9.20
C VAL A 66 17.42 2.07 9.91
N HIS A 67 17.47 1.19 10.90
CA HIS A 67 16.34 0.91 11.79
C HIS A 67 16.37 1.83 13.02
N ASP A 68 15.21 2.24 13.54
CA ASP A 68 15.09 3.22 14.64
C ASP A 68 15.91 2.87 15.89
N ARG A 69 15.96 1.59 16.27
CA ARG A 69 16.75 1.10 17.41
C ARG A 69 18.26 1.27 17.21
N ALA A 70 18.75 1.23 15.97
CA ALA A 70 20.16 1.50 15.71
C ALA A 70 20.50 2.99 15.95
N ILE A 71 19.59 3.90 15.60
CA ILE A 71 19.71 5.33 15.91
C ILE A 71 19.70 5.56 17.43
N HIS A 72 18.81 4.89 18.16
CA HIS A 72 18.80 4.94 19.64
C HIS A 72 20.16 4.60 20.24
N TYR A 73 20.76 3.48 19.81
CA TYR A 73 22.08 3.08 20.30
C TYR A 73 23.20 3.99 19.80
N TYR A 74 23.08 4.57 18.61
CA TYR A 74 24.05 5.51 18.10
C TYR A 74 24.10 6.78 18.95
N ILE A 75 22.94 7.36 19.27
CA ILE A 75 22.82 8.50 20.18
C ILE A 75 23.44 8.18 21.55
N LEU A 76 23.10 7.01 22.10
CA LEU A 76 23.63 6.55 23.39
C LEU A 76 25.16 6.38 23.34
N SER A 77 25.69 5.83 22.26
CA SER A 77 27.14 5.60 22.09
C SER A 77 27.95 6.89 21.99
N MET A 78 27.33 7.97 21.52
CA MET A 78 27.93 9.30 21.39
C MET A 78 27.70 10.18 22.64
N ASN A 79 26.99 9.67 23.66
CA ASN A 79 26.66 10.38 24.89
C ASN A 79 26.01 11.77 24.66
N LEU A 80 25.11 11.85 23.69
CA LEU A 80 24.52 13.13 23.25
C LEU A 80 23.45 13.66 24.21
N MET A 81 23.26 14.97 24.18
CA MET A 81 22.14 15.66 24.81
C MET A 81 21.00 15.79 23.81
N ARG A 82 19.80 15.34 24.17
CA ARG A 82 18.61 15.50 23.33
C ARG A 82 17.78 16.73 23.71
N PRO A 83 17.13 17.40 22.75
CA PRO A 83 16.26 18.53 23.05
C PRO A 83 14.99 18.11 23.82
N ILE A 84 14.55 19.00 24.72
CA ILE A 84 13.23 18.97 25.37
C ILE A 84 12.34 20.00 24.68
N ASP A 85 12.81 21.25 24.60
CA ASP A 85 12.24 22.37 23.86
C ASP A 85 13.38 23.20 23.24
N LYS A 86 13.05 24.35 22.66
CA LYS A 86 14.00 25.22 21.93
C LYS A 86 15.27 25.55 22.73
N ASP A 87 15.12 25.75 24.04
CA ASP A 87 16.18 26.29 24.90
C ASP A 87 16.64 25.29 25.98
N LYS A 88 16.04 24.09 26.02
CA LYS A 88 16.33 23.07 27.04
C LYS A 88 16.70 21.74 26.42
N GLN A 89 17.76 21.14 26.96
CA GLN A 89 18.24 19.81 26.59
C GLN A 89 18.43 18.93 27.83
N ARG A 90 18.48 17.61 27.64
CA ARG A 90 18.81 16.64 28.70
C ARG A 90 19.71 15.53 28.18
N VAL A 91 20.47 14.93 29.10
CA VAL A 91 21.27 13.73 28.82
C VAL A 91 20.37 12.63 28.27
N PHE A 92 20.76 12.03 27.15
CA PHE A 92 20.12 10.84 26.62
C PHE A 92 20.56 9.62 27.43
N LYS A 93 19.66 9.09 28.26
CA LYS A 93 19.93 7.95 29.15
C LYS A 93 19.78 6.60 28.46
N GLY A 94 19.05 6.57 27.33
CA GLY A 94 18.80 5.35 26.58
C GLY A 94 17.69 4.46 27.17
N ASP A 95 16.84 5.02 28.03
CA ASP A 95 15.70 4.32 28.63
C ASP A 95 14.50 4.20 27.66
N SER A 96 13.39 3.61 28.13
CA SER A 96 12.17 3.44 27.33
C SER A 96 11.52 4.78 26.92
N ASN A 97 11.67 5.83 27.71
CA ASN A 97 11.16 7.16 27.38
C ASN A 97 11.98 7.81 26.27
N ASP A 98 13.30 7.65 26.32
CA ASP A 98 14.21 8.09 25.27
C ASP A 98 13.98 7.32 23.97
N PHE A 99 13.79 6.00 24.05
CA PHE A 99 13.45 5.21 22.88
C PHE A 99 12.10 5.63 22.27
N SER A 100 11.07 5.83 23.10
CA SER A 100 9.78 6.35 22.63
C SER A 100 9.90 7.73 21.98
N TRP A 101 10.78 8.59 22.51
CA TRP A 101 11.05 9.89 21.94
C TRP A 101 11.77 9.78 20.60
N VAL A 102 12.79 8.92 20.46
CA VAL A 102 13.48 8.68 19.18
C VAL A 102 12.48 8.23 18.11
N MET A 103 11.63 7.24 18.42
CA MET A 103 10.61 6.77 17.47
C MET A 103 9.66 7.89 17.02
N LYS A 104 9.19 8.72 17.96
CA LYS A 104 8.31 9.87 17.66
C LYS A 104 9.03 10.96 16.87
N SER A 105 10.28 11.28 17.21
CA SER A 105 11.09 12.28 16.51
C SER A 105 11.37 11.83 15.08
N ILE A 106 11.75 10.56 14.85
CA ILE A 106 11.95 9.99 13.50
C ILE A 106 10.64 10.00 12.70
N GLN A 107 9.50 9.72 13.33
CA GLN A 107 8.19 9.85 12.68
C GLN A 107 7.92 11.30 12.27
N ASN A 108 8.15 12.27 13.16
CA ASN A 108 7.95 13.68 12.88
C ASN A 108 8.90 14.18 11.78
N ALA A 109 10.17 13.76 11.80
CA ALA A 109 11.17 14.08 10.79
C ALA A 109 10.72 13.63 9.39
N ARG A 110 10.19 12.41 9.28
CA ARG A 110 9.63 11.90 8.02
C ARG A 110 8.36 12.63 7.57
N ILE A 111 7.48 13.00 8.51
CA ILE A 111 6.25 13.74 8.19
C ILE A 111 6.53 15.20 7.81
N LEU A 112 7.56 15.79 8.39
CA LEU A 112 7.96 17.17 8.14
C LEU A 112 9.03 17.30 7.05
N ASP A 113 9.33 16.20 6.35
CA ASP A 113 10.27 16.12 5.23
C ASP A 113 11.74 16.46 5.56
N TYR A 114 12.14 16.28 6.83
CA TYR A 114 13.55 16.35 7.25
C TYR A 114 14.31 15.05 6.96
N THR A 115 13.61 13.92 6.83
CA THR A 115 14.22 12.60 6.58
C THR A 115 13.39 11.83 5.55
N PRO A 116 13.99 11.33 4.45
CA PRO A 116 13.26 10.55 3.46
C PRO A 116 12.61 9.29 4.05
N TRP A 117 11.40 8.96 3.59
CA TRP A 117 10.68 7.75 3.99
C TRP A 117 11.44 6.46 3.66
N THR A 118 12.34 6.50 2.67
CA THR A 118 13.14 5.37 2.20
C THR A 118 14.33 5.03 3.11
N CYS A 119 14.78 5.96 3.95
CA CYS A 119 15.99 5.79 4.77
C CYS A 119 15.74 5.03 6.08
N ILE A 120 14.49 4.95 6.54
CA ILE A 120 14.13 4.22 7.78
C ILE A 120 13.55 2.85 7.43
N GLU A 121 14.24 1.79 7.84
CA GLU A 121 13.85 0.40 7.60
C GLU A 121 12.69 -0.02 8.54
N ASP A 122 11.59 -0.51 7.97
CA ASP A 122 10.49 -1.11 8.73
C ASP A 122 10.72 -2.61 8.91
N LYS A 123 11.19 -3.02 10.10
CA LYS A 123 11.34 -4.43 10.47
C LYS A 123 10.11 -5.02 11.17
N LYS A 124 9.03 -4.24 11.31
CA LYS A 124 7.83 -4.67 12.04
C LYS A 124 6.91 -5.51 11.16
N ASN A 125 6.73 -5.12 9.91
CA ASN A 125 5.74 -5.75 9.02
C ASN A 125 6.43 -6.59 7.95
N PRO A 126 5.84 -7.73 7.57
CA PRO A 126 6.31 -8.51 6.44
C PRO A 126 6.33 -7.70 5.14
N GLU A 127 7.13 -8.19 4.18
CA GLU A 127 7.13 -7.64 2.83
C GLU A 127 5.80 -7.91 2.11
N LEU A 128 5.50 -7.04 1.14
CA LEU A 128 4.34 -7.16 0.27
C LEU A 128 4.41 -8.46 -0.52
N ILE A 129 3.35 -9.28 -0.47
CA ILE A 129 3.18 -10.37 -1.44
C ILE A 129 2.65 -9.74 -2.72
N GLN A 130 3.56 -9.48 -3.65
CA GLN A 130 3.25 -8.82 -4.92
C GLN A 130 2.81 -9.85 -5.97
N ASN A 131 1.55 -9.76 -6.40
CA ASN A 131 1.02 -10.54 -7.53
C ASN A 131 0.45 -9.63 -8.64
N ALA A 132 0.32 -8.32 -8.37
CA ALA A 132 0.03 -7.31 -9.39
C ALA A 132 1.35 -6.85 -10.03
N HIS A 133 1.70 -7.49 -11.15
CA HIS A 133 2.91 -7.18 -11.91
C HIS A 133 2.60 -6.25 -13.09
N TYR A 134 3.25 -5.09 -13.11
CA TYR A 134 3.08 -4.07 -14.15
C TYR A 134 4.35 -3.99 -15.01
N TRP A 135 4.27 -4.51 -16.23
CA TRP A 135 5.22 -4.27 -17.30
C TRP A 135 4.53 -3.59 -18.48
N THR A 136 5.27 -2.74 -19.19
CA THR A 136 4.83 -2.13 -20.44
C THR A 136 4.58 -3.20 -21.49
N HIS A 137 3.57 -2.99 -22.32
CA HIS A 137 3.40 -3.81 -23.51
C HIS A 137 4.67 -3.72 -24.36
N ASN A 138 5.23 -4.88 -24.71
CA ASN A 138 6.38 -4.92 -25.60
C ASN A 138 5.91 -4.76 -27.05
N THR A 139 6.76 -4.15 -27.85
CA THR A 139 6.66 -4.16 -29.30
C THR A 139 7.74 -5.06 -29.88
N ILE A 140 7.68 -5.29 -31.18
CA ILE A 140 8.64 -6.17 -31.85
C ILE A 140 10.07 -5.62 -31.81
N GLU A 141 10.23 -4.31 -31.70
CA GLU A 141 11.51 -3.62 -31.65
C GLU A 141 12.32 -3.93 -30.37
N ASN A 142 11.71 -4.53 -29.34
CA ASN A 142 12.34 -4.78 -28.03
C ASN A 142 13.10 -6.12 -27.93
N LEU A 143 13.28 -6.85 -29.03
CA LEU A 143 13.78 -8.24 -29.04
C LEU A 143 15.34 -8.33 -29.17
N LYS A 144 16.02 -9.20 -28.38
CA LYS A 144 17.48 -9.50 -28.49
C LYS A 144 17.75 -11.02 -28.61
N ILE A 145 18.71 -11.43 -29.44
CA ILE A 145 18.63 -12.68 -30.23
C ILE A 145 19.99 -13.49 -30.28
N THR A 146 20.03 -14.78 -29.87
CA THR A 146 21.04 -15.87 -30.17
C THR A 146 20.37 -17.26 -30.40
N PRO A 147 20.74 -18.18 -31.31
CA PRO A 147 19.93 -19.35 -31.76
C PRO A 147 19.15 -20.20 -30.71
N GLU A 148 19.81 -20.71 -29.68
CA GLU A 148 19.16 -21.56 -28.67
C GLU A 148 18.41 -20.73 -27.63
N LYS A 149 18.97 -19.55 -27.28
CA LYS A 149 18.20 -18.55 -26.53
C LYS A 149 17.07 -18.00 -27.40
N ILE A 150 17.11 -17.98 -28.72
CA ILE A 150 16.04 -17.46 -29.58
C ILE A 150 14.85 -18.39 -29.48
N ALA A 151 15.04 -19.68 -29.70
CA ALA A 151 13.94 -20.64 -29.62
C ALA A 151 13.27 -20.63 -28.24
N LYS A 152 14.07 -20.66 -27.15
CA LYS A 152 13.54 -20.72 -25.79
C LYS A 152 13.08 -19.36 -25.24
N LYS A 153 13.89 -18.31 -25.41
CA LYS A 153 13.61 -16.96 -24.89
C LYS A 153 12.53 -16.23 -25.67
N ILE A 154 12.45 -16.35 -27.00
CA ILE A 154 11.38 -15.69 -27.78
C ILE A 154 10.03 -16.33 -27.47
N SER A 155 10.00 -17.63 -27.14
CA SER A 155 8.75 -18.29 -26.76
C SER A 155 8.37 -18.09 -25.28
N GLU A 156 9.33 -18.20 -24.34
CA GLU A 156 9.02 -18.19 -22.90
C GLU A 156 9.13 -16.81 -22.23
N GLU A 157 9.90 -15.86 -22.76
CA GLU A 157 10.07 -14.51 -22.17
C GLU A 157 9.22 -13.43 -22.88
N PHE A 158 8.57 -13.77 -24.00
CA PHE A 158 7.76 -12.81 -24.74
C PHE A 158 6.29 -12.83 -24.30
N TYR A 159 5.90 -11.85 -23.48
CA TYR A 159 4.52 -11.62 -23.04
C TYR A 159 4.00 -10.28 -23.58
N PRO A 160 3.48 -10.24 -24.82
CA PRO A 160 3.09 -8.99 -25.48
C PRO A 160 1.98 -8.26 -24.72
N PHE A 161 1.06 -9.03 -24.11
CA PHE A 161 -0.06 -8.47 -23.38
C PHE A 161 0.10 -8.70 -21.88
N ASN A 162 0.14 -7.60 -21.13
CA ASN A 162 0.07 -7.62 -19.68
C ASN A 162 -1.41 -7.67 -19.21
N PRO A 163 -1.87 -8.75 -18.54
CA PRO A 163 -3.22 -8.82 -18.00
C PRO A 163 -3.53 -7.68 -17.02
N GLN A 164 -2.57 -7.34 -16.16
CA GLN A 164 -2.74 -6.33 -15.13
C GLN A 164 -2.88 -4.94 -15.74
N LEU A 165 -2.31 -4.64 -16.92
CA LEU A 165 -2.57 -3.39 -17.63
C LEU A 165 -3.99 -3.29 -18.20
N GLN A 166 -4.66 -4.42 -18.45
CA GLN A 166 -6.03 -4.44 -19.00
C GLN A 166 -7.11 -4.46 -17.92
N GLN A 167 -6.78 -4.83 -16.68
CA GLN A 167 -7.68 -4.71 -15.53
C GLN A 167 -8.07 -3.24 -15.27
N ALA A 168 -9.30 -2.97 -14.85
CA ALA A 168 -9.75 -1.59 -14.62
C ALA A 168 -9.16 -1.01 -13.32
N TYR A 169 -8.89 -1.87 -12.34
CA TYR A 169 -8.48 -1.49 -10.99
C TYR A 169 -7.14 -2.09 -10.60
N HIS A 170 -6.48 -1.44 -9.65
CA HIS A 170 -5.44 -2.04 -8.82
C HIS A 170 -6.07 -2.42 -7.47
N VAL A 171 -5.99 -3.68 -7.08
CA VAL A 171 -6.58 -4.18 -5.84
C VAL A 171 -5.49 -4.70 -4.92
N GLU A 172 -5.58 -4.33 -3.63
CA GLU A 172 -4.75 -4.89 -2.58
C GLU A 172 -5.59 -5.38 -1.41
N ILE A 173 -5.24 -6.53 -0.86
CA ILE A 173 -5.79 -7.08 0.38
C ILE A 173 -4.85 -6.70 1.51
N TRP A 174 -5.37 -6.01 2.51
CA TRP A 174 -4.60 -5.54 3.67
C TRP A 174 -5.11 -6.25 4.92
N THR A 175 -4.24 -6.96 5.64
CA THR A 175 -4.66 -7.78 6.80
C THR A 175 -3.81 -7.51 8.03
N GLU A 176 -4.45 -7.44 9.20
CA GLU A 176 -3.79 -7.26 10.49
C GLU A 176 -2.85 -8.42 10.89
N LYS A 177 -3.11 -9.63 10.40
CA LYS A 177 -2.41 -10.86 10.80
C LYS A 177 -2.02 -11.68 9.57
N THR A 178 -0.92 -12.41 9.68
CA THR A 178 -0.43 -13.36 8.65
C THR A 178 -1.08 -14.73 8.73
N THR A 179 -1.82 -15.03 9.80
CA THR A 179 -2.41 -16.37 10.05
C THR A 179 -3.41 -16.80 8.98
N ILE A 180 -4.01 -15.87 8.26
CA ILE A 180 -4.96 -16.14 7.17
C ILE A 180 -4.34 -16.16 5.77
N ASN A 181 -3.02 -16.06 5.66
CA ASN A 181 -2.35 -15.98 4.36
C ASN A 181 -2.52 -17.26 3.53
N ASP A 182 -2.72 -18.41 4.15
CA ASP A 182 -3.06 -19.68 3.49
C ASP A 182 -4.40 -19.61 2.73
N ILE A 183 -5.36 -18.83 3.23
CA ILE A 183 -6.63 -18.54 2.56
C ILE A 183 -6.46 -17.44 1.51
N LEU A 184 -5.73 -16.37 1.84
CA LEU A 184 -5.59 -15.20 0.98
C LEU A 184 -4.69 -15.42 -0.24
N GLU A 185 -3.58 -16.13 -0.09
CA GLU A 185 -2.59 -16.34 -1.17
C GLU A 185 -3.18 -17.02 -2.40
N PRO A 186 -3.99 -18.09 -2.29
CA PRO A 186 -4.66 -18.68 -3.45
C PRO A 186 -5.55 -17.68 -4.20
N ILE A 187 -6.28 -16.81 -3.49
CA ILE A 187 -7.13 -15.77 -4.10
C ILE A 187 -6.24 -14.72 -4.77
N SER A 188 -5.20 -14.28 -4.07
CA SER A 188 -4.23 -13.30 -4.55
C SER A 188 -3.53 -13.74 -5.84
N LYS A 189 -3.05 -14.98 -5.90
CA LYS A 189 -2.45 -15.59 -7.10
C LYS A 189 -3.48 -15.72 -8.22
N ARG A 190 -4.70 -16.18 -7.91
CA ARG A 190 -5.77 -16.36 -8.91
C ARG A 190 -6.18 -15.07 -9.60
N TYR A 191 -6.29 -13.97 -8.85
CA TYR A 191 -6.78 -12.69 -9.37
C TYR A 191 -5.68 -11.67 -9.68
N GLY A 192 -4.42 -11.93 -9.34
CA GLY A 192 -3.33 -10.98 -9.55
C GLY A 192 -3.39 -9.75 -8.65
N VAL A 193 -3.84 -9.92 -7.40
CA VAL A 193 -3.99 -8.82 -6.41
C VAL A 193 -2.92 -8.91 -5.33
N ASN A 194 -2.42 -7.78 -4.82
CA ASN A 194 -1.37 -7.82 -3.80
C ASN A 194 -1.93 -8.16 -2.40
N ILE A 195 -1.11 -8.73 -1.52
CA ILE A 195 -1.41 -8.87 -0.09
C ILE A 195 -0.36 -8.11 0.73
N GLN A 196 -0.81 -7.22 1.60
CA GLN A 196 0.01 -6.61 2.64
C GLN A 196 -0.50 -7.05 4.00
N SER A 197 0.27 -7.90 4.68
CA SER A 197 0.02 -8.27 6.07
C SER A 197 0.74 -7.31 7.01
N PHE A 198 0.21 -7.15 8.22
CA PHE A 198 0.80 -6.33 9.28
C PHE A 198 1.02 -7.16 10.55
N SER A 199 1.72 -6.56 11.51
CA SER A 199 1.67 -6.99 12.91
C SER A 199 0.90 -5.91 13.69
N GLY A 200 -0.42 -6.01 13.68
CA GLY A 200 -1.31 -4.95 14.18
C GLY A 200 -1.53 -3.85 13.13
N GLN A 201 -1.48 -2.58 13.55
CA GLN A 201 -1.74 -1.46 12.65
C GLN A 201 -0.65 -1.26 11.59
N ALA A 202 -1.07 -0.95 10.35
CA ALA A 202 -0.20 -0.51 9.26
C ALA A 202 0.71 0.66 9.66
N THR A 203 2.02 0.54 9.41
CA THR A 203 2.99 1.61 9.63
C THR A 203 2.89 2.67 8.54
N SER A 204 3.40 3.87 8.82
CA SER A 204 3.48 4.92 7.81
C SER A 204 4.43 4.54 6.66
N THR A 205 5.44 3.70 6.90
CA THR A 205 6.32 3.16 5.83
C THR A 205 5.54 2.30 4.84
N LYS A 206 4.73 1.34 5.30
CA LYS A 206 3.92 0.51 4.39
C LYS A 206 2.86 1.30 3.63
N VAL A 207 2.29 2.34 4.25
CA VAL A 207 1.40 3.28 3.54
C VAL A 207 2.17 4.12 2.51
N PHE A 208 3.37 4.60 2.82
CA PHE A 208 4.24 5.27 1.86
C PHE A 208 4.56 4.36 0.66
N GLU A 209 4.92 3.10 0.90
CA GLU A 209 5.20 2.12 -0.16
C GLU A 209 4.00 1.92 -1.09
N LEU A 210 2.79 1.88 -0.54
CA LEU A 210 1.55 1.90 -1.33
C LEU A 210 1.44 3.18 -2.16
N VAL A 211 1.52 4.37 -1.54
CA VAL A 211 1.34 5.64 -2.27
C VAL A 211 2.41 5.80 -3.36
N TYR A 212 3.65 5.39 -3.07
CA TYR A 212 4.75 5.37 -4.03
C TYR A 212 4.52 4.37 -5.18
N ARG A 213 3.88 3.22 -4.90
CA ARG A 213 3.50 2.27 -5.94
C ARG A 213 2.38 2.81 -6.82
N ILE A 214 1.33 3.39 -6.24
CA ILE A 214 0.18 3.90 -7.00
C ILE A 214 0.45 5.25 -7.67
N SER A 215 1.51 5.98 -7.29
CA SER A 215 1.95 7.15 -8.05
C SER A 215 2.41 6.74 -9.46
N LYS A 216 3.01 5.54 -9.57
CA LYS A 216 3.48 4.93 -10.82
C LYS A 216 2.40 4.17 -11.60
N ILE A 217 1.26 3.87 -10.97
CA ILE A 217 0.15 3.14 -11.59
C ILE A 217 -0.97 4.13 -11.93
N ASN A 218 -1.39 4.18 -13.21
CA ASN A 218 -2.49 5.04 -13.62
C ASN A 218 -3.84 4.31 -13.56
N LYS A 219 -4.21 3.80 -12.39
CA LYS A 219 -5.46 3.05 -12.17
C LYS A 219 -6.12 3.44 -10.85
N PRO A 220 -7.46 3.40 -10.77
CA PRO A 220 -8.18 3.39 -9.50
C PRO A 220 -7.69 2.28 -8.57
N VAL A 221 -7.56 2.57 -7.28
CA VAL A 221 -6.99 1.67 -6.26
C VAL A 221 -8.07 1.27 -5.27
N ARG A 222 -8.21 -0.02 -4.98
CA ARG A 222 -9.17 -0.57 -4.00
C ARG A 222 -8.43 -1.40 -2.96
N ILE A 223 -8.53 -0.98 -1.70
CA ILE A 223 -7.89 -1.63 -0.57
C ILE A 223 -8.97 -2.37 0.22
N LEU A 224 -8.88 -3.69 0.23
CA LEU A 224 -9.78 -4.58 0.94
C LEU A 224 -9.16 -4.92 2.29
N TYR A 225 -9.62 -4.25 3.34
CA TYR A 225 -9.05 -4.35 4.69
C TYR A 225 -9.71 -5.47 5.51
N ILE A 226 -8.87 -6.27 6.15
CA ILE A 226 -9.24 -7.40 7.01
C ILE A 226 -8.62 -7.17 8.39
N SER A 227 -9.43 -7.29 9.43
CA SER A 227 -9.02 -7.12 10.83
C SER A 227 -10.04 -7.78 11.74
N ASP A 228 -9.62 -8.08 12.97
CA ASP A 228 -10.52 -8.60 14.00
C ASP A 228 -11.70 -7.65 14.25
N TYR A 229 -12.78 -8.16 14.83
CA TYR A 229 -13.86 -7.32 15.35
C TYR A 229 -13.55 -6.95 16.80
N ASP A 230 -12.62 -6.03 17.01
CA ASP A 230 -12.37 -5.40 18.31
C ASP A 230 -12.15 -3.88 18.18
N LYS A 231 -11.90 -3.18 19.30
CA LYS A 231 -11.69 -1.73 19.28
C LYS A 231 -10.49 -1.33 18.40
N SER A 232 -9.43 -2.13 18.39
CA SER A 232 -8.26 -1.91 17.53
C SER A 232 -8.62 -2.19 16.07
N GLY A 233 -9.18 -3.37 15.79
CA GLY A 233 -9.74 -3.84 14.53
C GLY A 233 -10.66 -2.82 13.83
N HIS A 234 -11.50 -2.14 14.61
CA HIS A 234 -12.40 -1.11 14.11
C HIS A 234 -11.70 0.21 13.77
N ASN A 235 -10.64 0.54 14.51
CA ASN A 235 -9.89 1.80 14.37
C ASN A 235 -8.76 1.72 13.32
N MET A 236 -8.16 0.56 13.10
CA MET A 236 -7.02 0.43 12.17
C MET A 236 -7.34 0.84 10.73
N PRO A 237 -8.48 0.44 10.12
CA PRO A 237 -8.86 0.91 8.78
C PRO A 237 -8.96 2.44 8.69
N VAL A 238 -9.51 3.08 9.72
CA VAL A 238 -9.61 4.55 9.83
C VAL A 238 -8.23 5.18 9.88
N ALA A 239 -7.34 4.63 10.71
CA ALA A 239 -6.00 5.16 10.87
C ALA A 239 -5.13 4.92 9.62
N THR A 240 -5.32 3.81 8.91
CA THR A 240 -4.71 3.55 7.61
C THR A 240 -5.23 4.52 6.55
N GLY A 241 -6.55 4.68 6.42
CA GLY A 241 -7.18 5.64 5.51
C GLY A 241 -6.71 7.07 5.76
N ARG A 242 -6.57 7.49 7.02
CA ARG A 242 -6.05 8.81 7.41
C ARG A 242 -4.60 9.02 6.95
N LYS A 243 -3.74 7.99 7.04
CA LYS A 243 -2.36 8.05 6.53
C LYS A 243 -2.33 8.12 5.01
N ILE A 244 -3.16 7.33 4.33
CA ILE A 244 -3.28 7.37 2.86
C ILE A 244 -3.68 8.79 2.43
N GLN A 245 -4.73 9.36 3.05
CA GLN A 245 -5.16 10.73 2.77
C GLN A 245 -4.01 11.73 2.92
N TRP A 246 -3.28 11.66 4.03
CA TRP A 246 -2.16 12.56 4.29
C TRP A 246 -1.04 12.46 3.25
N PHE A 247 -0.68 11.24 2.83
CA PHE A 247 0.32 11.06 1.79
C PHE A 247 -0.16 11.54 0.42
N LEU A 248 -1.43 11.29 0.05
CA LEU A 248 -2.00 11.80 -1.20
C LEU A 248 -1.98 13.34 -1.23
N ASP A 249 -2.41 13.98 -0.14
CA ASP A 249 -2.40 15.44 -0.02
C ASP A 249 -0.97 16.00 -0.10
N THR A 250 -0.04 15.43 0.68
CA THR A 250 1.34 15.94 0.80
C THR A 250 2.15 15.72 -0.48
N MET A 251 1.90 14.62 -1.20
CA MET A 251 2.50 14.37 -2.51
C MET A 251 1.74 15.05 -3.66
N ASN A 252 0.65 15.77 -3.38
CA ASN A 252 -0.27 16.33 -4.37
C ASN A 252 -0.72 15.30 -5.43
N LEU A 253 -0.94 14.06 -4.99
CA LEU A 253 -1.24 12.93 -5.85
C LEU A 253 -2.76 12.74 -5.98
N LYS A 254 -3.32 13.21 -7.10
CA LYS A 254 -4.74 13.04 -7.43
C LYS A 254 -4.98 11.64 -8.01
N ARG A 255 -5.34 10.69 -7.16
CA ARG A 255 -5.66 9.29 -7.51
C ARG A 255 -7.00 8.90 -6.90
N ASP A 256 -7.78 8.11 -7.63
CA ASP A 256 -8.98 7.45 -7.09
C ASP A 256 -8.54 6.27 -6.20
N VAL A 257 -8.66 6.41 -4.89
CA VAL A 257 -8.26 5.42 -3.89
C VAL A 257 -9.40 5.24 -2.91
N LYS A 258 -9.84 3.98 -2.75
CA LYS A 258 -10.86 3.61 -1.76
C LYS A 258 -10.34 2.50 -0.85
N LEU A 259 -10.66 2.60 0.44
CA LEU A 259 -10.39 1.57 1.44
C LEU A 259 -11.71 1.17 2.11
N ASP A 260 -11.95 -0.12 2.22
CA ASP A 260 -13.12 -0.67 2.89
C ASP A 260 -12.77 -1.87 3.77
N LYS A 261 -13.46 -2.01 4.92
CA LYS A 261 -13.32 -3.19 5.79
C LYS A 261 -14.31 -4.26 5.31
N ILE A 262 -13.79 -5.36 4.80
CA ILE A 262 -14.62 -6.37 4.12
C ILE A 262 -14.92 -7.62 4.94
N LEU A 263 -14.16 -7.86 6.02
CA LEU A 263 -14.28 -9.06 6.85
C LEU A 263 -14.45 -8.68 8.32
N LEU A 264 -15.27 -9.46 9.03
CA LEU A 264 -15.70 -9.23 10.40
C LEU A 264 -16.26 -7.81 10.62
N THR A 265 -17.18 -7.39 9.75
CA THR A 265 -18.02 -6.23 10.01
C THR A 265 -19.04 -6.55 11.12
N GLY A 266 -19.60 -5.51 11.75
CA GLY A 266 -20.61 -5.72 12.80
C GLY A 266 -21.85 -6.46 12.32
N ASP A 267 -22.21 -6.32 11.05
CA ASP A 267 -23.33 -7.04 10.43
C ASP A 267 -22.97 -8.50 10.21
N GLN A 268 -21.76 -8.79 9.70
CA GLN A 268 -21.26 -10.16 9.54
C GLN A 268 -21.17 -10.90 10.89
N VAL A 269 -20.65 -10.25 11.94
CA VAL A 269 -20.56 -10.87 13.28
C VAL A 269 -21.94 -11.32 13.79
N LYS A 270 -22.98 -10.50 13.56
CA LYS A 270 -24.37 -10.83 13.95
C LYS A 270 -24.96 -11.91 13.05
N GLU A 271 -24.79 -11.77 11.74
CA GLU A 271 -25.33 -12.70 10.73
C GLU A 271 -24.79 -14.12 10.94
N TYR A 272 -23.48 -14.25 11.09
CA TYR A 272 -22.81 -15.53 11.33
C TYR A 272 -22.85 -15.99 12.80
N ARG A 273 -23.44 -15.21 13.72
CA ARG A 273 -23.55 -15.52 15.16
C ARG A 273 -22.21 -15.96 15.78
N LEU A 274 -21.14 -15.22 15.47
CA LEU A 274 -19.79 -15.59 15.89
C LEU A 274 -19.60 -15.41 17.40
N PRO A 275 -18.89 -16.32 18.08
CA PRO A 275 -18.62 -16.20 19.51
C PRO A 275 -17.63 -15.07 19.79
N SER A 276 -17.68 -14.52 21.01
CA SER A 276 -16.62 -13.63 21.49
C SER A 276 -15.34 -14.40 21.80
N ALA A 277 -14.20 -13.72 21.72
CA ALA A 277 -12.91 -14.24 22.12
C ALA A 277 -12.89 -14.57 23.63
N PRO A 278 -12.07 -15.54 24.07
CA PRO A 278 -12.03 -15.97 25.47
C PRO A 278 -11.64 -14.85 26.44
N ASP A 279 -10.79 -13.93 25.99
CA ASP A 279 -10.18 -12.86 26.80
C ASP A 279 -11.02 -11.58 26.87
N ALA A 280 -12.03 -11.43 26.00
CA ALA A 280 -12.83 -10.20 25.96
C ALA A 280 -14.23 -10.41 25.39
N LYS A 281 -15.24 -9.85 26.08
CA LYS A 281 -16.60 -9.70 25.54
C LYS A 281 -16.57 -8.68 24.39
N ASN A 282 -17.35 -8.92 23.33
CA ASN A 282 -17.46 -8.05 22.14
C ASN A 282 -16.18 -7.95 21.29
N LYS A 283 -15.27 -8.90 21.43
CA LYS A 283 -14.13 -9.14 20.53
C LYS A 283 -14.40 -10.40 19.73
N VAL A 284 -14.30 -10.38 18.40
CA VAL A 284 -14.32 -11.60 17.57
C VAL A 284 -13.05 -11.65 16.75
N GLU A 285 -12.33 -12.76 16.84
CA GLU A 285 -11.10 -12.99 16.10
C GLU A 285 -11.40 -13.58 14.72
N ILE A 286 -10.58 -13.27 13.72
CA ILE A 286 -10.76 -13.78 12.35
C ILE A 286 -10.86 -15.31 12.32
N ASP A 287 -10.09 -15.99 13.18
CA ASP A 287 -10.08 -17.46 13.28
C ASP A 287 -11.48 -18.03 13.64
N ALA A 288 -12.31 -17.27 14.37
CA ALA A 288 -13.65 -17.72 14.73
C ALA A 288 -14.55 -17.93 13.52
N LEU A 289 -14.44 -17.10 12.47
CA LEU A 289 -15.25 -17.29 11.28
C LEU A 289 -14.88 -18.57 10.55
N GLU A 290 -13.59 -18.86 10.41
CA GLU A 290 -13.14 -20.07 9.71
C GLU A 290 -13.48 -21.34 10.49
N VAL A 291 -13.42 -21.31 11.82
CA VAL A 291 -13.77 -22.47 12.67
C VAL A 291 -15.27 -22.74 12.66
N TYR A 292 -16.10 -21.69 12.80
CA TYR A 292 -17.55 -21.87 12.93
C TYR A 292 -18.26 -21.96 11.58
N HIS A 293 -17.71 -21.34 10.53
CA HIS A 293 -18.24 -21.35 9.17
C HIS A 293 -17.12 -21.55 8.14
N PRO A 294 -16.60 -22.78 8.00
CA PRO A 294 -15.48 -23.07 7.11
C PRO A 294 -15.70 -22.59 5.68
N ASN A 295 -14.66 -22.01 5.07
CA ASN A 295 -14.64 -21.38 3.75
C ASN A 295 -15.40 -20.06 3.58
N GLU A 296 -16.14 -19.56 4.58
CA GLU A 296 -16.83 -18.27 4.45
C GLU A 296 -15.85 -17.11 4.30
N THR A 297 -14.70 -17.15 4.98
CA THR A 297 -13.60 -16.18 4.79
C THR A 297 -13.20 -16.09 3.32
N ARG A 298 -12.96 -17.24 2.67
CA ARG A 298 -12.62 -17.32 1.24
C ARG A 298 -13.73 -16.72 0.38
N LYS A 299 -14.99 -17.11 0.60
CA LYS A 299 -16.14 -16.63 -0.20
C LYS A 299 -16.30 -15.12 -0.11
N ILE A 300 -16.24 -14.55 1.09
CA ILE A 300 -16.39 -13.10 1.31
C ILE A 300 -15.26 -12.34 0.63
N VAL A 301 -14.02 -12.77 0.81
CA VAL A 301 -12.85 -12.10 0.21
C VAL A 301 -12.91 -12.21 -1.31
N GLU A 302 -13.14 -13.39 -1.85
CA GLU A 302 -13.21 -13.63 -3.29
C GLU A 302 -14.35 -12.84 -3.94
N ALA A 303 -15.53 -12.79 -3.31
CA ALA A 303 -16.66 -11.98 -3.79
C ALA A 303 -16.35 -10.46 -3.81
N ASN A 304 -15.50 -9.97 -2.91
CA ASN A 304 -15.07 -8.56 -2.93
C ASN A 304 -13.96 -8.30 -3.95
N VAL A 305 -13.02 -9.23 -4.13
CA VAL A 305 -11.98 -9.13 -5.16
C VAL A 305 -12.58 -9.21 -6.57
N SER A 306 -13.51 -10.15 -6.81
CA SER A 306 -14.11 -10.39 -8.12
C SER A 306 -15.02 -9.25 -8.60
N LYS A 307 -15.41 -8.33 -7.71
CA LYS A 307 -16.03 -7.05 -8.14
C LYS A 307 -15.05 -6.31 -9.04
N TYR A 308 -13.82 -6.12 -8.58
CA TYR A 308 -12.86 -5.23 -9.25
C TYR A 308 -11.96 -5.93 -10.26
N MET A 309 -11.82 -7.26 -10.18
CA MET A 309 -10.92 -8.04 -11.03
C MET A 309 -11.69 -8.96 -11.97
N ASP A 310 -11.44 -8.81 -13.28
CA ASP A 310 -12.05 -9.64 -14.32
C ASP A 310 -11.18 -10.87 -14.61
N LEU A 311 -11.57 -12.01 -14.03
CA LEU A 311 -10.84 -13.27 -14.23
C LEU A 311 -10.94 -13.78 -15.68
N LYS A 312 -12.08 -13.55 -16.35
CA LYS A 312 -12.27 -14.00 -17.74
C LYS A 312 -11.36 -13.24 -18.68
N LEU A 313 -11.20 -11.93 -18.45
CA LEU A 313 -10.22 -11.10 -19.16
C LEU A 313 -8.80 -11.62 -18.96
N THR A 314 -8.40 -11.90 -17.71
CA THR A 314 -7.06 -12.44 -17.42
C THR A 314 -6.82 -13.75 -18.16
N GLN A 315 -7.79 -14.67 -18.13
CA GLN A 315 -7.70 -15.95 -18.83
C GLN A 315 -7.60 -15.78 -20.35
N GLU A 316 -8.37 -14.87 -20.94
CA GLU A 316 -8.33 -14.58 -22.37
C GLU A 316 -6.98 -13.98 -22.79
N ILE A 317 -6.39 -13.09 -21.99
CA ILE A 317 -5.06 -12.53 -22.26
C ILE A 317 -3.97 -13.60 -22.15
N ILE A 318 -4.04 -14.47 -21.14
CA ILE A 318 -3.13 -15.59 -20.99
C ILE A 318 -3.24 -16.54 -22.19
N ARG A 319 -4.46 -16.86 -22.63
CA ARG A 319 -4.70 -17.69 -23.83
C ARG A 319 -4.07 -17.07 -25.08
N ARG A 320 -4.29 -15.77 -25.32
CA ARG A 320 -3.69 -15.05 -26.45
C ARG A 320 -2.17 -15.00 -26.39
N ASN A 321 -1.61 -14.75 -25.20
CA ASN A 321 -0.16 -14.82 -25.01
C ASN A 321 0.36 -16.21 -25.37
N ALA A 322 -0.28 -17.28 -24.88
CA ALA A 322 0.13 -18.66 -25.18
C ALA A 322 0.02 -18.99 -26.68
N GLU A 323 -1.00 -18.51 -27.39
CA GLU A 323 -1.14 -18.68 -28.84
C GLU A 323 -0.01 -17.98 -29.60
N ILE A 324 0.33 -16.74 -29.22
CA ILE A 324 1.44 -15.99 -29.80
C ILE A 324 2.77 -16.69 -29.52
N GLN A 325 3.01 -17.11 -28.28
CA GLN A 325 4.23 -17.82 -27.88
C GLN A 325 4.38 -19.14 -28.63
N LYS A 326 3.30 -19.89 -28.82
CA LYS A 326 3.30 -21.14 -29.61
C LYS A 326 3.57 -20.88 -31.09
N ALA A 327 2.97 -19.83 -31.67
CA ALA A 327 3.20 -19.45 -33.06
C ALA A 327 4.65 -19.02 -33.28
N ILE A 328 5.19 -18.20 -32.38
CA ILE A 328 6.59 -17.78 -32.34
C ILE A 328 7.50 -19.01 -32.24
N TYR A 329 7.29 -19.88 -31.26
CA TYR A 329 8.12 -21.07 -31.05
C TYR A 329 8.20 -21.93 -32.30
N ASN A 330 7.04 -22.24 -32.89
CA ASN A 330 6.94 -23.09 -34.08
C ASN A 330 7.56 -22.45 -35.32
N ALA A 331 7.45 -21.12 -35.46
CA ALA A 331 8.07 -20.39 -36.56
C ALA A 331 9.60 -20.39 -36.43
N VAL A 332 10.11 -20.23 -35.21
CA VAL A 332 11.54 -20.15 -34.91
C VAL A 332 12.23 -21.51 -35.01
N ILE A 333 11.70 -22.55 -34.36
CA ILE A 333 12.44 -23.83 -34.24
C ILE A 333 12.63 -24.56 -35.57
N LYS A 334 11.75 -24.31 -36.55
CA LYS A 334 11.83 -24.91 -37.89
C LYS A 334 13.05 -24.45 -38.70
N GLN A 335 13.76 -23.41 -38.27
CA GLN A 335 14.80 -22.75 -39.06
C GLN A 335 16.14 -22.67 -38.33
N LYS A 336 16.41 -23.56 -37.36
CA LYS A 336 17.54 -23.47 -36.43
C LYS A 336 18.93 -23.20 -37.09
N ASP A 337 19.22 -23.84 -38.22
CA ASP A 337 20.54 -23.77 -38.86
C ASP A 337 20.68 -22.45 -39.65
N LEU A 338 19.60 -22.02 -40.27
CA LEU A 338 19.48 -20.74 -40.99
C LEU A 338 19.47 -19.53 -40.06
N ILE A 339 18.84 -19.64 -38.88
CA ILE A 339 18.75 -18.56 -37.87
C ILE A 339 20.14 -18.06 -37.49
N LYS A 340 21.14 -18.94 -37.49
CA LYS A 340 22.50 -18.58 -37.13
C LYS A 340 23.13 -17.58 -38.12
N GLU A 341 22.84 -17.72 -39.42
CA GLU A 341 23.30 -16.80 -40.47
C GLU A 341 22.43 -15.53 -40.51
N LEU A 342 21.10 -15.67 -40.39
CA LEU A 342 20.12 -14.58 -40.52
C LEU A 342 20.13 -13.54 -39.39
N ILE A 343 20.63 -13.85 -38.20
CA ILE A 343 20.77 -12.85 -37.12
C ILE A 343 21.55 -11.63 -37.57
N GLU A 344 22.48 -11.84 -38.49
CA GLU A 344 23.36 -10.81 -39.02
C GLU A 344 22.63 -9.90 -40.05
N GLU A 345 21.43 -10.26 -40.53
CA GLU A 345 20.73 -9.60 -41.66
C GLU A 345 19.22 -9.25 -41.44
N LEU A 346 18.66 -9.47 -40.24
CA LEU A 346 17.20 -9.51 -39.99
C LEU A 346 16.38 -8.21 -40.21
N ASN A 347 15.15 -8.37 -40.75
CA ASN A 347 14.07 -7.35 -40.79
C ASN A 347 12.74 -7.86 -40.18
N LEU A 348 12.37 -7.32 -39.01
CA LEU A 348 11.27 -7.81 -38.16
C LEU A 348 9.88 -7.21 -38.46
N ASN A 349 9.75 -6.37 -39.50
CA ASN A 349 8.53 -5.58 -39.72
C ASN A 349 7.27 -6.40 -40.07
N GLN A 350 7.41 -7.65 -40.51
CA GLN A 350 6.29 -8.50 -40.97
C GLN A 350 5.35 -9.01 -39.85
N LEU A 351 5.76 -8.97 -38.58
CA LEU A 351 4.90 -9.43 -37.46
C LEU A 351 4.04 -8.30 -36.87
N LYS A 352 4.21 -7.05 -37.31
CA LYS A 352 3.45 -5.88 -36.86
C LYS A 352 1.92 -6.07 -36.90
N PRO A 353 1.32 -6.71 -37.92
CA PRO A 353 -0.13 -6.91 -37.97
C PRO A 353 -0.72 -7.67 -36.77
N LEU A 354 0.06 -8.54 -36.11
CA LEU A 354 -0.41 -9.32 -34.97
C LEU A 354 -0.61 -8.49 -33.69
N PHE A 355 0.03 -7.32 -33.60
CA PHE A 355 -0.13 -6.38 -32.48
C PHE A 355 -1.32 -5.42 -32.67
N ASN A 356 -1.93 -5.40 -33.85
CA ASN A 356 -2.94 -4.41 -34.22
C ASN A 356 -4.35 -4.77 -33.73
N ASN A 357 -4.58 -6.00 -33.28
CA ASN A 357 -5.87 -6.40 -32.73
C ASN A 357 -6.15 -5.67 -31.40
N PRO A 358 -7.32 -5.03 -31.23
CA PRO A 358 -7.66 -4.35 -29.99
C PRO A 358 -7.55 -5.29 -28.79
N ILE A 359 -6.78 -4.89 -27.79
CA ILE A 359 -6.64 -5.63 -26.55
C ILE A 359 -7.94 -5.44 -25.74
N PRO A 360 -8.57 -6.52 -25.24
CA PRO A 360 -9.78 -6.42 -24.43
C PRO A 360 -9.47 -5.64 -23.15
N LYS A 361 -10.41 -4.77 -22.75
CA LYS A 361 -10.32 -3.97 -21.52
C LYS A 361 -11.37 -4.44 -20.52
N ALA A 362 -11.02 -4.46 -19.24
CA ALA A 362 -11.99 -4.75 -18.19
C ALA A 362 -13.07 -3.67 -18.13
N ARG A 363 -14.28 -4.09 -17.77
CA ARG A 363 -15.36 -3.17 -17.43
C ARG A 363 -15.03 -2.38 -16.16
N THR A 364 -15.43 -1.13 -16.12
CA THR A 364 -15.49 -0.35 -14.88
C THR A 364 -16.80 -0.63 -14.15
N ILE A 365 -16.81 -0.45 -12.83
CA ILE A 365 -17.99 -0.62 -11.99
C ILE A 365 -18.42 0.74 -11.47
N ASP A 366 -19.74 0.99 -11.49
CA ASP A 366 -20.33 2.12 -10.77
C ASP A 366 -20.37 1.81 -9.26
N GLU A 367 -19.67 2.61 -8.48
CA GLU A 367 -19.51 2.42 -7.05
C GLU A 367 -20.33 3.46 -6.29
N ALA A 368 -21.39 3.01 -5.62
CA ALA A 368 -22.05 3.82 -4.60
C ALA A 368 -21.02 4.26 -3.54
N ASN A 369 -21.06 5.53 -3.12
CA ASN A 369 -20.08 6.18 -2.23
C ASN A 369 -20.16 5.68 -0.77
N LYS A 370 -19.91 4.38 -0.56
CA LYS A 370 -20.00 3.68 0.74
C LYS A 370 -18.63 3.39 1.38
N ALA A 371 -17.53 3.55 0.65
CA ALA A 371 -16.19 3.24 1.14
C ALA A 371 -15.84 4.03 2.40
N LEU A 372 -15.10 3.40 3.32
CA LEU A 372 -14.67 4.05 4.55
C LEU A 372 -13.75 5.24 4.27
N PHE A 373 -12.78 5.05 3.38
CA PHE A 373 -11.98 6.12 2.79
C PHE A 373 -12.28 6.24 1.29
N ASP A 374 -12.45 7.46 0.80
CA ASP A 374 -12.58 7.80 -0.61
C ASP A 374 -11.80 9.10 -0.87
N SER A 375 -10.76 9.02 -1.69
CA SER A 375 -9.90 10.16 -2.01
C SER A 375 -10.60 11.26 -2.82
N ASN A 376 -11.80 11.02 -3.36
CA ASN A 376 -12.60 12.03 -4.04
C ASN A 376 -13.41 12.90 -3.07
N ARG A 377 -13.52 12.52 -1.79
CA ARG A 377 -14.18 13.33 -0.77
C ARG A 377 -13.28 14.47 -0.32
N ASP A 378 -13.87 15.61 -0.01
CA ASP A 378 -13.13 16.70 0.63
C ASP A 378 -12.70 16.32 2.07
N TYR A 379 -11.79 17.12 2.65
CA TYR A 379 -11.24 16.84 3.98
C TYR A 379 -12.29 16.74 5.08
N LEU A 380 -13.28 17.64 5.10
CA LEU A 380 -14.31 17.69 6.14
C LEU A 380 -15.35 16.58 5.97
N GLU A 381 -15.70 16.25 4.73
CA GLU A 381 -16.57 15.12 4.40
C GLU A 381 -15.92 13.80 4.82
N GLN A 382 -14.66 13.58 4.45
CA GLN A 382 -13.90 12.39 4.83
C GLN A 382 -13.67 12.31 6.35
N LEU A 383 -13.41 13.45 7.01
CA LEU A 383 -13.35 13.57 8.49
C LEU A 383 -14.67 13.11 9.14
N LYS A 384 -15.81 13.59 8.64
CA LYS A 384 -17.14 13.23 9.15
C LYS A 384 -17.39 11.73 8.99
N LYS A 385 -17.06 11.15 7.83
CA LYS A 385 -17.20 9.71 7.57
C LYS A 385 -16.39 8.85 8.53
N PHE A 386 -15.12 9.20 8.76
CA PHE A 386 -14.30 8.50 9.74
C PHE A 386 -14.87 8.59 11.16
N LYS A 387 -15.33 9.77 11.59
CA LYS A 387 -15.94 9.93 12.93
C LYS A 387 -17.24 9.13 13.09
N GLN A 388 -18.08 9.11 12.06
CA GLN A 388 -19.30 8.29 12.04
C GLN A 388 -18.97 6.80 12.15
N HIS A 389 -17.96 6.33 11.42
CA HIS A 389 -17.49 4.95 11.53
C HIS A 389 -17.04 4.62 12.95
N LEU A 390 -16.18 5.46 13.56
CA LEU A 390 -15.71 5.25 14.93
C LEU A 390 -16.86 5.16 15.95
N LEU A 391 -17.91 5.98 15.80
CA LEU A 391 -19.11 5.97 16.65
C LEU A 391 -20.08 4.80 16.35
N SER A 392 -19.96 4.14 15.20
CA SER A 392 -20.88 3.06 14.79
C SER A 392 -20.68 1.77 15.59
N ARG A 393 -19.49 1.59 16.17
CA ARG A 393 -19.23 0.48 17.08
C ARG A 393 -19.92 0.80 18.41
N LYS A 394 -20.97 0.03 18.71
CA LYS A 394 -21.59 0.00 20.03
C LYS A 394 -20.75 -0.95 20.87
N ASP A 395 -19.90 -0.41 21.73
CA ASP A 395 -19.12 -1.20 22.69
C ASP A 395 -20.03 -1.87 23.72
#